data_AF-A0A9X2SKD8-F1
#
_entry.id   AF-A0A9X2SKD8-F1
#
_cell.length_a   1.000
_cell.length_b   1.000
_cell.length_c   1.000
_cell.angle_alpha   90.00
_cell.angle_beta   90.00
_cell.angle_gamma   90.00
#
_symmetry.space_group_name_H-M   'P 1'
#
loop_
_entity.id
_entity.type
_entity.pdbx_description
1 polymer ?
#
loop_
_entity_poly.entity_id
_entity_poly.type
_entity_poly.pdbx_seq_one_letter_code
_entity_poly.pdbx_strand_id
1 'polypeptide(L)'
;MAEFRGLGFDPVPGHPGAVAETARQYADAATRLGETPAPGEIPEWAGRSAQALAGRAARAAAGLADLPDTLRTAAAILGGWASTLHDHHRRAEDLDRRATAARRAVTDAEDAVERAETEAQFSPGTEAQLAAARARLEQRRQDLERVLAEARELARAHATEANRVADRLRALGDGGPLPSAPDFRYVTTHLETFSAAGRDLGATVAKTPVAPVTPPPGAVGAFAAALGGR
;
A
#
# COMPACT_ATOMS: atom_id res chain seq x y z
N MET A 1 7.42 -10.82 -12.40
CA MET A 1 6.10 -10.62 -13.05
C MET A 1 5.70 -11.93 -13.69
N ALA A 2 4.51 -12.43 -13.39
CA ALA A 2 3.98 -13.62 -14.06
C ALA A 2 3.82 -13.28 -15.55
N GLU A 3 4.41 -14.09 -16.41
CA GLU A 3 4.33 -13.90 -17.86
C GLU A 3 3.18 -14.78 -18.36
N PHE A 4 2.01 -14.18 -18.58
CA PHE A 4 0.79 -14.88 -19.04
C PHE A 4 0.89 -15.21 -20.54
N ARG A 5 1.77 -16.16 -20.88
CA ARG A 5 2.09 -16.54 -22.26
C ARG A 5 0.92 -17.20 -22.99
N GLY A 6 0.05 -17.91 -22.28
CA GLY A 6 -1.14 -18.53 -22.84
C GLY A 6 -2.21 -17.51 -23.22
N LEU A 7 -2.40 -16.48 -22.39
CA LEU A 7 -3.33 -15.38 -22.68
C LEU A 7 -2.76 -14.39 -23.70
N GLY A 8 -1.46 -14.12 -23.66
CA GLY A 8 -0.79 -13.14 -24.51
C GLY A 8 -0.91 -11.69 -24.02
N PHE A 9 -1.48 -11.48 -22.83
CA PHE A 9 -1.58 -10.17 -22.16
C PHE A 9 -1.69 -10.38 -20.64
N ASP A 10 -1.43 -9.34 -19.86
CA ASP A 10 -1.61 -9.35 -18.40
C ASP A 10 -3.01 -8.81 -18.03
N PRO A 11 -3.94 -9.66 -17.57
CA PRO A 11 -5.27 -9.22 -17.15
C PRO A 11 -5.29 -8.56 -15.76
N VAL A 12 -4.26 -8.72 -14.93
CA VAL A 12 -4.27 -8.32 -13.52
C VAL A 12 -2.94 -7.64 -13.14
N PRO A 13 -2.68 -6.45 -13.69
CA PRO A 13 -1.45 -5.73 -13.38
C PRO A 13 -1.37 -5.37 -11.89
N GLY A 14 -0.17 -5.49 -11.34
CA GLY A 14 0.13 -5.10 -9.95
C GLY A 14 0.71 -6.23 -9.10
N HIS A 15 1.15 -5.87 -7.90
CA HIS A 15 1.84 -6.77 -6.99
C HIS A 15 1.09 -6.85 -5.64
N PRO A 16 0.33 -7.93 -5.36
CA PRO A 16 -0.46 -8.03 -4.14
C PRO A 16 0.39 -7.96 -2.87
N GLY A 17 1.63 -8.49 -2.92
CA GLY A 17 2.58 -8.38 -1.82
C GLY A 17 2.96 -6.94 -1.49
N ALA A 18 3.21 -6.11 -2.50
CA ALA A 18 3.56 -4.70 -2.32
C ALA A 18 2.38 -3.90 -1.72
N VAL A 19 1.15 -4.14 -2.21
CA VAL A 19 -0.05 -3.51 -1.66
C VAL A 19 -0.27 -3.90 -0.20
N ALA A 20 -0.14 -5.20 0.11
CA ALA A 20 -0.27 -5.69 1.48
C ALA A 20 0.82 -5.13 2.40
N GLU A 21 2.03 -4.91 1.88
CA GLU A 21 3.11 -4.28 2.62
C GLU A 21 2.81 -2.82 2.93
N THR A 22 2.34 -2.04 1.94
CA THR A 22 1.90 -0.65 2.18
C THR A 22 0.76 -0.58 3.21
N ALA A 23 -0.19 -1.50 3.15
CA ALA A 23 -1.26 -1.59 4.15
C ALA A 23 -0.71 -1.80 5.57
N ARG A 24 0.27 -2.69 5.74
CA ARG A 24 0.94 -2.91 7.04
C ARG A 24 1.68 -1.67 7.51
N GLN A 25 2.43 -1.01 6.62
CA GLN A 25 3.16 0.23 6.96
C GLN A 25 2.21 1.33 7.46
N TYR A 26 1.02 1.47 6.86
CA TYR A 26 0.01 2.43 7.32
C TYR A 26 -0.58 2.06 8.67
N ALA A 27 -0.86 0.78 8.91
CA ALA A 27 -1.32 0.31 10.22
C ALA A 27 -0.27 0.55 11.31
N ASP A 28 1.00 0.22 11.04
CA ASP A 28 2.12 0.43 11.96
C ASP A 28 2.32 1.92 12.27
N ALA A 29 2.23 2.78 11.25
CA ALA A 29 2.32 4.23 11.42
C ALA A 29 1.17 4.75 12.31
N ALA A 30 -0.06 4.28 12.08
CA ALA A 30 -1.20 4.67 12.90
C ALA A 30 -1.05 4.25 14.37
N THR A 31 -0.54 3.05 14.63
CA THR A 31 -0.25 2.58 15.99
C THR A 31 0.80 3.45 16.66
N ARG A 32 1.93 3.72 15.98
CA ARG A 32 3.00 4.56 16.51
C ARG A 32 2.53 5.98 16.83
N LEU A 33 1.71 6.58 15.95
CA LEU A 33 1.13 7.89 16.24
C LEU A 33 0.15 7.84 17.43
N GLY A 34 -0.66 6.79 17.55
CA GLY A 34 -1.60 6.63 18.66
C GLY A 34 -0.94 6.38 20.02
N GLU A 35 0.21 5.72 20.01
CA GLU A 35 1.03 5.48 21.22
C GLU A 35 1.87 6.70 21.63
N THR A 36 2.04 7.67 20.74
CA THR A 36 2.83 8.87 21.04
C THR A 36 2.02 9.76 21.98
N PRO A 37 2.46 9.96 23.24
CA PRO A 37 1.72 10.80 24.17
C PRO A 37 1.68 12.24 23.67
N ALA A 38 0.54 12.90 23.90
CA ALA A 38 0.44 14.32 23.63
C ALA A 38 1.54 15.06 24.43
N PRO A 39 2.15 16.11 23.86
CA PRO A 39 3.11 16.94 24.57
C PRO A 39 2.50 17.45 25.88
N GLY A 40 3.00 16.92 27.00
CA GLY A 40 2.51 17.23 28.34
C GLY A 40 3.23 18.41 28.99
N GLU A 41 2.70 18.91 30.10
CA GLU A 41 3.40 19.88 30.93
C GLU A 41 4.67 19.24 31.51
N ILE A 42 5.80 19.93 31.40
CA ILE A 42 7.04 19.57 32.08
C ILE A 42 7.03 20.33 33.41
N PRO A 43 6.80 19.68 34.56
CA PRO A 43 6.51 20.37 35.83
C PRO A 43 7.62 21.33 36.27
N GLU A 44 8.86 21.03 35.87
CA GLU A 44 10.07 21.78 36.21
C GLU A 44 10.27 23.01 35.32
N TRP A 45 9.54 23.11 34.20
CA TRP A 45 9.66 24.21 33.25
C TRP A 45 8.37 25.04 33.19
N ALA A 46 8.34 26.10 33.98
CA ALA A 46 7.21 27.03 34.08
C ALA A 46 7.51 28.41 33.47
N GLY A 47 6.46 29.13 33.11
CA GLY A 47 6.53 30.52 32.61
C GLY A 47 5.96 30.71 31.20
N ARG A 48 5.99 31.95 30.71
CA ARG A 48 5.37 32.34 29.43
C ARG A 48 5.89 31.54 28.23
N SER A 49 7.18 31.20 28.22
CA SER A 49 7.78 30.40 27.14
C SER A 49 7.31 28.95 27.14
N ALA A 50 7.17 28.34 28.33
CA ALA A 50 6.64 26.98 28.48
C ALA A 50 5.17 26.91 28.03
N GLN A 51 4.36 27.91 28.40
CA GLN A 51 2.96 28.03 27.95
C GLN A 51 2.85 28.21 26.42
N ALA A 52 3.73 29.01 25.82
CA ALA A 52 3.76 29.21 24.37
C ALA A 52 4.14 27.92 23.61
N LEU A 53 5.09 27.15 24.14
CA LEU A 53 5.44 25.84 23.60
C LEU A 53 4.26 24.87 23.71
N ALA A 54 3.68 24.71 24.89
CA ALA A 54 2.53 23.83 25.12
C ALA A 54 1.36 24.18 24.18
N GLY A 55 1.04 25.46 24.03
CA GLY A 55 0.00 25.92 23.11
C GLY A 55 0.31 25.70 21.62
N ARG A 56 1.59 25.69 21.22
CA ARG A 56 1.98 25.31 19.84
C ARG A 56 1.88 23.80 19.66
N ALA A 57 2.33 23.04 20.65
CA ALA A 57 2.35 21.59 20.62
C ALA A 57 0.91 21.01 20.62
N ALA A 58 0.00 21.59 21.41
CA ALA A 58 -1.41 21.24 21.41
C ALA A 58 -2.10 21.51 20.05
N ARG A 59 -1.79 22.63 19.39
CA ARG A 59 -2.30 22.92 18.04
C ARG A 59 -1.77 21.96 16.98
N ALA A 60 -0.50 21.58 17.07
CA ALA A 60 0.07 20.57 16.19
C ALA A 60 -0.58 19.20 16.42
N ALA A 61 -0.79 18.81 17.68
CA ALA A 61 -1.48 17.57 18.04
C ALA A 61 -2.94 17.56 17.55
N ALA A 62 -3.66 18.68 17.70
CA ALA A 62 -5.03 18.81 17.19
C ALA A 62 -5.11 18.66 15.67
N GLY A 63 -4.13 19.19 14.91
CA GLY A 63 -4.04 19.01 13.47
C GLY A 63 -3.69 17.59 13.02
N LEU A 64 -3.23 16.73 13.94
CA LEU A 64 -2.88 15.33 13.67
C LEU A 64 -3.84 14.34 14.31
N ALA A 65 -4.87 14.81 15.02
CA ALA A 65 -5.75 13.97 15.83
C ALA A 65 -6.46 12.88 15.00
N ASP A 66 -6.87 13.22 13.78
CA ASP A 66 -7.60 12.31 12.88
C ASP A 66 -6.68 11.44 12.00
N LEU A 67 -5.37 11.71 12.01
CA LEU A 67 -4.42 11.02 11.14
C LEU A 67 -4.29 9.51 11.46
N PRO A 68 -4.23 9.05 12.73
CA PRO A 68 -4.22 7.63 13.05
C PRO A 68 -5.44 6.88 12.50
N ASP A 69 -6.63 7.48 12.61
CA ASP A 69 -7.89 6.87 12.14
C ASP A 69 -7.95 6.84 10.61
N THR A 70 -7.46 7.89 9.96
CA THR A 70 -7.31 7.96 8.50
C THR A 70 -6.36 6.89 7.98
N LEU A 71 -5.19 6.74 8.61
CA LEU A 71 -4.20 5.72 8.25
C LEU A 71 -4.71 4.30 8.46
N ARG A 72 -5.45 4.03 9.56
CA ARG A 72 -6.10 2.72 9.78
C ARG A 72 -7.14 2.41 8.71
N THR A 73 -7.91 3.41 8.30
CA THR A 73 -8.91 3.25 7.24
C THR A 73 -8.26 3.00 5.88
N ALA A 74 -7.20 3.73 5.54
CA ALA A 74 -6.41 3.52 4.34
C ALA A 74 -5.76 2.12 4.33
N ALA A 75 -5.20 1.67 5.47
CA ALA A 75 -4.66 0.33 5.63
C ALA A 75 -5.73 -0.75 5.39
N ALA A 76 -6.94 -0.57 5.92
CA ALA A 76 -8.05 -1.51 5.70
C ALA A 76 -8.48 -1.58 4.23
N ILE A 77 -8.56 -0.43 3.53
CA ILE A 77 -8.87 -0.38 2.09
C ILE A 77 -7.79 -1.10 1.28
N LEU A 78 -6.52 -0.81 1.53
CA LEU A 78 -5.39 -1.44 0.83
C LEU A 78 -5.31 -2.94 1.14
N GLY A 79 -5.58 -3.34 2.38
CA GLY A 79 -5.65 -4.75 2.77
C GLY A 79 -6.74 -5.51 2.01
N GLY A 80 -7.94 -4.93 1.91
CA GLY A 80 -9.03 -5.50 1.09
C GLY A 80 -8.65 -5.59 -0.39
N TRP A 81 -8.04 -4.56 -0.94
CA TRP A 81 -7.55 -4.58 -2.32
C TRP A 81 -6.47 -5.65 -2.55
N ALA A 82 -5.54 -5.83 -1.62
CA ALA A 82 -4.52 -6.87 -1.72
C ALA A 82 -5.13 -8.28 -1.79
N SER A 83 -6.19 -8.54 -1.01
CA SER A 83 -6.95 -9.80 -1.09
C SER A 83 -7.63 -9.97 -2.45
N THR A 84 -8.35 -8.96 -2.93
CA THR A 84 -8.97 -8.99 -4.28
C THR A 84 -7.93 -9.22 -5.38
N LEU A 85 -6.78 -8.54 -5.27
CA LEU A 85 -5.69 -8.68 -6.23
C LEU A 85 -5.10 -10.10 -6.22
N HIS A 86 -4.97 -10.71 -5.04
CA HIS A 86 -4.56 -12.11 -4.92
C HIS A 86 -5.53 -13.06 -5.62
N ASP A 87 -6.84 -12.89 -5.41
CA ASP A 87 -7.87 -13.73 -6.04
C ASP A 87 -7.89 -13.55 -7.57
N HIS A 88 -7.75 -12.30 -8.04
CA HIS A 88 -7.65 -12.00 -9.46
C HIS A 88 -6.40 -12.64 -10.09
N HIS A 89 -5.25 -12.58 -9.42
CA HIS A 89 -4.00 -13.25 -9.86
C HIS A 89 -4.21 -14.76 -10.00
N ARG A 90 -4.79 -15.42 -8.99
CA ARG A 90 -5.09 -16.86 -9.06
C ARG A 90 -6.01 -17.21 -10.24
N ARG A 91 -7.01 -16.37 -10.50
CA ARG A 91 -7.92 -16.56 -11.63
C ARG A 91 -7.23 -16.34 -12.97
N ALA A 92 -6.33 -15.36 -13.06
CA ALA A 92 -5.52 -15.12 -14.25
C ALA A 92 -4.60 -16.30 -14.57
N GLU A 93 -3.94 -16.87 -13.56
CA GLU A 93 -3.10 -18.07 -13.71
C GLU A 93 -3.92 -19.28 -14.19
N ASP A 94 -5.13 -19.46 -13.66
CA ASP A 94 -6.01 -20.53 -14.12
C ASP A 94 -6.43 -20.36 -15.59
N LEU A 95 -6.81 -19.14 -15.96
CA LEU A 95 -7.16 -18.80 -17.34
C LEU A 95 -5.97 -18.97 -18.29
N ASP A 96 -4.75 -18.65 -17.86
CA ASP A 96 -3.54 -18.83 -18.66
C ASP A 96 -3.22 -20.31 -18.93
N ARG A 97 -3.37 -21.17 -17.91
CA ARG A 97 -3.27 -22.62 -18.09
C ARG A 97 -4.34 -23.14 -19.05
N ARG A 98 -5.59 -22.69 -18.88
CA ARG A 98 -6.71 -23.06 -19.77
C ARG A 98 -6.47 -22.59 -21.21
N ALA A 99 -5.97 -21.38 -21.41
CA ALA A 99 -5.67 -20.83 -22.73
C ALA A 99 -4.52 -21.58 -23.40
N THR A 100 -3.47 -21.91 -22.64
CA THR A 100 -2.36 -22.74 -23.14
C THR A 100 -2.85 -24.11 -23.60
N ALA A 101 -3.69 -24.77 -22.79
CA ALA A 101 -4.29 -26.05 -23.15
C ALA A 101 -5.21 -25.95 -24.38
N ALA A 102 -6.05 -24.91 -24.45
CA ALA A 102 -6.95 -24.68 -25.57
C ALA A 102 -6.19 -24.41 -26.88
N ARG A 103 -5.11 -23.62 -26.84
CA ARG A 103 -4.24 -23.39 -28.02
C ARG A 103 -3.63 -24.67 -28.54
N ARG A 104 -3.08 -25.53 -27.65
CA ARG A 104 -2.57 -26.84 -28.04
C ARG A 104 -3.65 -27.70 -28.67
N ALA A 105 -4.84 -27.73 -28.08
CA ALA A 105 -5.97 -28.49 -28.63
C ALA A 105 -6.44 -27.97 -30.01
N VAL A 106 -6.31 -26.67 -30.28
CA VAL A 106 -6.55 -26.11 -31.62
C VAL A 106 -5.50 -26.63 -32.60
N THR A 107 -4.21 -26.54 -32.27
CA THR A 107 -3.14 -27.06 -33.12
C THR A 107 -3.30 -28.56 -33.41
N ASP A 108 -3.57 -29.37 -32.38
CA ASP A 108 -3.80 -30.81 -32.55
C ASP A 108 -5.01 -31.10 -33.46
N ALA A 109 -6.05 -30.26 -33.42
CA ALA A 109 -7.22 -30.37 -34.26
C ALA A 109 -6.96 -29.90 -35.70
N GLU A 110 -6.11 -28.89 -35.90
CA GLU A 110 -5.63 -28.46 -37.23
C GLU A 110 -4.85 -29.59 -37.91
N ASP A 111 -3.90 -30.20 -37.20
CA ASP A 111 -3.13 -31.36 -37.68
C ASP A 111 -4.04 -32.57 -37.98
N ALA A 112 -5.13 -32.75 -37.23
CA ALA A 112 -6.11 -33.80 -37.50
C ALA A 112 -6.96 -33.51 -38.75
N VAL A 113 -7.29 -32.24 -39.01
CA VAL A 113 -7.96 -31.82 -40.24
C VAL A 113 -7.03 -32.05 -41.43
N GLU A 114 -5.77 -31.61 -41.37
CA GLU A 114 -4.80 -31.79 -42.47
C GLU A 114 -4.60 -33.27 -42.83
N ARG A 115 -4.49 -34.14 -41.81
CA ARG A 115 -4.42 -35.59 -42.03
C ARG A 115 -5.68 -36.15 -42.68
N ALA A 116 -6.86 -35.74 -42.22
CA ALA A 116 -8.13 -36.17 -42.79
C ALA A 116 -8.33 -35.66 -44.23
N GLU A 117 -7.86 -34.45 -44.54
CA GLU A 117 -7.86 -33.90 -45.90
C GLU A 117 -6.94 -34.71 -46.82
N THR A 118 -5.75 -35.05 -46.34
CA THR A 118 -4.82 -35.90 -47.08
C THR A 118 -5.44 -37.28 -47.34
N GLU A 119 -6.01 -37.92 -46.33
CA GLU A 119 -6.65 -39.24 -46.48
C GLU A 119 -7.84 -39.18 -47.46
N ALA A 120 -8.64 -38.11 -47.44
CA ALA A 120 -9.76 -37.91 -48.35
C ALA A 120 -9.37 -37.74 -49.82
N GLN A 121 -8.14 -37.30 -50.10
CA GLN A 121 -7.63 -37.23 -51.47
C GLN A 121 -7.30 -38.62 -52.04
N PHE A 122 -6.93 -39.59 -51.19
CA PHE A 122 -6.48 -40.91 -51.62
C PHE A 122 -7.52 -42.02 -51.41
N SER A 123 -8.51 -41.80 -50.55
CA SER A 123 -9.51 -42.80 -50.16
C SER A 123 -10.94 -42.25 -50.30
N PRO A 124 -11.72 -42.69 -51.30
CA PRO A 124 -13.13 -42.32 -51.41
C PRO A 124 -13.94 -42.86 -50.22
N GLY A 125 -14.92 -42.07 -49.75
CA GLY A 125 -15.79 -42.43 -48.62
C GLY A 125 -15.35 -41.91 -47.24
N THR A 126 -14.33 -41.05 -47.17
CA THR A 126 -13.81 -40.47 -45.92
C THR A 126 -14.33 -39.05 -45.61
N GLU A 127 -15.32 -38.59 -46.37
CA GLU A 127 -15.92 -37.25 -46.27
C GLU A 127 -16.51 -36.97 -44.88
N ALA A 128 -17.09 -38.00 -44.24
CA ALA A 128 -17.65 -37.90 -42.91
C ALA A 128 -16.56 -37.67 -41.84
N GLN A 129 -15.39 -38.31 -41.98
CA GLN A 129 -14.24 -38.15 -41.09
C GLN A 129 -13.67 -36.74 -41.20
N LEU A 130 -13.56 -36.21 -42.42
CA LEU A 130 -13.12 -34.84 -42.65
C LEU A 130 -14.12 -33.82 -42.06
N ALA A 131 -15.42 -34.01 -42.28
CA ALA A 131 -16.45 -33.17 -41.68
C ALA A 131 -16.38 -33.18 -40.14
N ALA A 132 -16.19 -34.35 -39.53
CA ALA A 132 -16.04 -34.50 -38.09
C ALA A 132 -14.74 -33.85 -37.56
N ALA A 133 -13.63 -33.93 -38.30
CA ALA A 133 -12.38 -33.24 -37.95
C ALA A 133 -12.57 -31.71 -37.96
N ARG A 134 -13.20 -31.17 -39.01
CA ARG A 134 -13.50 -29.73 -39.11
C ARG A 134 -14.43 -29.24 -38.00
N ALA A 135 -15.48 -30.01 -37.69
CA ALA A 135 -16.38 -29.69 -36.57
C ALA A 135 -15.65 -29.66 -35.22
N ARG A 136 -14.72 -30.59 -34.99
CA ARG A 136 -13.88 -30.60 -33.78
C ARG A 136 -12.96 -29.40 -33.72
N LEU A 137 -12.31 -29.02 -34.83
CA LEU A 137 -11.48 -27.83 -34.90
C LEU A 137 -12.27 -26.57 -34.54
N GLU A 138 -13.46 -26.41 -35.13
CA GLU A 138 -14.34 -25.28 -34.84
C GLU A 138 -14.72 -25.22 -33.35
N GLN A 139 -15.09 -26.36 -32.75
CA GLN A 139 -15.35 -26.42 -31.32
C GLN A 139 -14.14 -26.00 -30.46
N ARG A 140 -12.92 -26.41 -30.85
CA ARG A 140 -11.69 -26.01 -30.12
C ARG A 140 -11.39 -24.53 -30.25
N ARG A 141 -11.67 -23.93 -31.40
CA ARG A 141 -11.55 -22.47 -31.60
C ARG A 141 -12.53 -21.72 -30.71
N GLN A 142 -13.79 -22.17 -30.64
CA GLN A 142 -14.80 -21.58 -29.74
C GLN A 142 -14.42 -21.72 -28.26
N ASP A 143 -13.86 -22.85 -27.86
CA ASP A 143 -13.35 -23.06 -26.49
C ASP A 143 -12.22 -22.06 -26.16
N LEU A 144 -11.28 -21.84 -27.08
CA LEU A 144 -10.21 -20.86 -26.91
C LEU A 144 -10.76 -19.44 -26.82
N GLU A 145 -11.67 -19.06 -27.72
CA GLU A 145 -12.30 -17.74 -27.72
C GLU A 145 -13.04 -17.45 -26.40
N ARG A 146 -13.74 -18.45 -25.86
CA ARG A 146 -14.42 -18.36 -24.57
C ARG A 146 -13.44 -18.08 -23.43
N VAL A 147 -12.29 -18.78 -23.38
CA VAL A 147 -11.26 -18.52 -22.36
C VAL A 147 -10.69 -17.12 -22.49
N LEU A 148 -10.43 -16.66 -23.72
CA LEU A 148 -9.94 -15.30 -23.97
C LEU A 148 -10.98 -14.23 -23.59
N ALA A 149 -12.27 -14.50 -23.80
CA ALA A 149 -13.35 -13.62 -23.37
C ALA A 149 -13.41 -13.54 -21.83
N GLU A 150 -13.37 -14.67 -21.13
CA GLU A 150 -13.30 -14.71 -19.66
C GLU A 150 -12.11 -13.90 -19.11
N ALA A 151 -10.95 -13.99 -19.76
CA ALA A 151 -9.77 -13.20 -19.37
C ALA A 151 -9.94 -11.69 -19.59
N ARG A 152 -10.63 -11.28 -20.65
CA ARG A 152 -10.95 -9.86 -20.88
C ARG A 152 -11.96 -9.33 -19.86
N GLU A 153 -12.94 -10.14 -19.48
CA GLU A 153 -13.87 -9.75 -18.40
C GLU A 153 -13.14 -9.61 -17.07
N LEU A 154 -12.21 -10.52 -16.76
CA LEU A 154 -11.36 -10.39 -15.57
C LEU A 154 -10.57 -9.07 -15.58
N ALA A 155 -10.00 -8.70 -16.72
CA ALA A 155 -9.26 -7.45 -16.86
C ALA A 155 -10.15 -6.20 -16.63
N ARG A 156 -11.38 -6.21 -17.15
CA ARG A 156 -12.35 -5.12 -16.90
C ARG A 156 -12.79 -5.05 -15.45
N ALA A 157 -13.05 -6.20 -14.82
CA ALA A 157 -13.40 -6.29 -13.41
C ALA A 157 -12.25 -5.76 -12.53
N HIS A 158 -11.02 -6.16 -12.83
CA HIS A 158 -9.82 -5.66 -12.16
C HIS A 158 -9.69 -4.13 -12.29
N ALA A 159 -9.81 -3.57 -13.49
CA ALA A 159 -9.71 -2.13 -13.71
C ALA A 159 -10.81 -1.36 -12.97
N THR A 160 -12.03 -1.90 -12.94
CA THR A 160 -13.17 -1.28 -12.22
C THR A 160 -12.92 -1.24 -10.72
N GLU A 161 -12.47 -2.36 -10.13
CA GLU A 161 -12.16 -2.41 -8.69
C GLU A 161 -10.93 -1.55 -8.33
N ALA A 162 -9.90 -1.53 -9.18
CA ALA A 162 -8.74 -0.66 -8.99
C ALA A 162 -9.14 0.82 -8.94
N ASN A 163 -10.00 1.27 -9.87
CA ASN A 163 -10.54 2.64 -9.86
C ASN A 163 -11.36 2.92 -8.60
N ARG A 164 -12.23 1.99 -8.19
CA ARG A 164 -13.03 2.13 -6.98
C ARG A 164 -12.18 2.26 -5.73
N VAL A 165 -11.11 1.48 -5.62
CA VAL A 165 -10.14 1.58 -4.52
C VAL A 165 -9.42 2.91 -4.55
N ALA A 166 -8.96 3.37 -5.73
CA ALA A 166 -8.32 4.67 -5.89
C ALA A 166 -9.23 5.83 -5.47
N ASP A 167 -10.50 5.78 -5.86
CA ASP A 167 -11.50 6.80 -5.48
C ASP A 167 -11.76 6.81 -3.97
N ARG A 168 -11.84 5.63 -3.34
CA ARG A 168 -11.96 5.52 -1.88
C ARG A 168 -10.75 6.09 -1.15
N LEU A 169 -9.53 5.84 -1.63
CA LEU A 169 -8.32 6.41 -1.04
C LEU A 169 -8.26 7.93 -1.23
N ARG A 170 -8.70 8.45 -2.38
CA ARG A 170 -8.75 9.90 -2.64
C ARG A 170 -9.77 10.61 -1.74
N ALA A 171 -10.91 9.96 -1.48
CA ALA A 171 -11.93 10.48 -0.58
C ALA A 171 -11.46 10.61 0.88
N LEU A 172 -10.45 9.84 1.30
CA LEU A 172 -9.86 9.96 2.63
C LEU A 172 -8.91 11.16 2.80
N GLY A 173 -8.37 11.70 1.70
CA GLY A 173 -7.40 12.80 1.72
C GLY A 173 -8.00 14.17 1.42
N ASP A 174 -9.32 14.36 1.57
CA ASP A 174 -10.05 15.56 1.09
C ASP A 174 -9.76 15.90 -0.39
N GLY A 175 -9.52 14.89 -1.23
CA GLY A 175 -9.13 15.09 -2.63
C GLY A 175 -7.63 15.28 -2.87
N GLY A 176 -6.83 15.44 -1.81
CA GLY A 176 -5.36 15.39 -1.86
C GLY A 176 -4.81 13.96 -1.78
N PRO A 177 -3.54 13.74 -2.17
CA PRO A 177 -2.89 12.45 -1.94
C PRO A 177 -2.87 12.16 -0.43
N LEU A 178 -3.20 10.93 -0.04
CA LEU A 178 -2.93 10.45 1.31
C LEU A 178 -1.48 10.78 1.65
N PRO A 179 -1.19 11.26 2.87
CA PRO A 179 0.17 11.57 3.25
C PRO A 179 1.02 10.32 3.01
N SER A 180 1.92 10.38 2.03
CA SER A 180 3.05 9.47 1.97
C SER A 180 3.72 9.50 3.33
N ALA A 181 4.11 8.33 3.86
CA ALA A 181 4.80 8.17 5.15
C ALA A 181 5.64 9.42 5.43
N PRO A 182 5.41 10.09 6.57
CA PRO A 182 5.65 11.52 6.72
C PRO A 182 6.98 11.86 6.11
N ASP A 183 6.95 12.75 5.11
CA ASP A 183 8.14 13.18 4.41
C ASP A 183 9.11 13.62 5.50
N PHE A 184 10.13 12.80 5.76
CA PHE A 184 10.94 12.93 6.98
C PHE A 184 11.56 14.32 7.01
N ARG A 185 11.75 14.93 5.82
CA ARG A 185 12.10 16.35 5.63
C ARG A 185 11.13 17.34 6.26
N TYR A 186 9.82 17.16 6.17
CA TYR A 186 8.86 18.10 6.76
C TYR A 186 8.92 18.04 8.29
N VAL A 187 8.99 16.83 8.85
CA VAL A 187 9.14 16.62 10.30
C VAL A 187 10.52 17.09 10.76
N THR A 188 11.60 16.80 10.05
CA THR A 188 12.95 17.30 10.38
C THR A 188 13.06 18.79 10.18
N THR A 189 12.39 19.41 9.21
CA THR A 189 12.38 20.87 9.04
C THR A 189 11.68 21.53 10.23
N HIS A 190 10.56 20.96 10.70
CA HIS A 190 9.89 21.45 11.90
C HIS A 190 10.74 21.22 13.16
N LEU A 191 11.39 20.06 13.30
CA LEU A 191 12.31 19.78 14.40
C LEU A 191 13.59 20.62 14.35
N GLU A 192 14.14 20.90 13.18
CA GLU A 192 15.28 21.80 12.96
C GLU A 192 14.89 23.24 13.26
N THR A 193 13.67 23.65 12.92
CA THR A 193 13.11 24.96 13.30
C THR A 193 12.94 25.04 14.82
N PHE A 194 12.47 23.97 15.47
CA PHE A 194 12.42 23.86 16.93
C PHE A 194 13.81 23.92 17.58
N SER A 195 14.79 23.24 16.98
CA SER A 195 16.16 23.17 17.48
C SER A 195 16.94 24.47 17.23
N ALA A 196 16.64 25.19 16.16
CA ALA A 196 17.14 26.55 15.90
C ALA A 196 16.53 27.56 16.89
N ALA A 197 15.21 27.51 17.12
CA ALA A 197 14.56 28.34 18.13
C ALA A 197 15.06 28.05 19.56
N GLY A 198 15.35 26.78 19.87
CA GLY A 198 15.98 26.36 21.13
C GLY A 198 17.41 26.87 21.28
N ARG A 199 18.21 26.89 20.21
CA ARG A 199 19.56 27.47 20.20
C ARG A 199 19.56 28.99 20.36
N ASP A 200 18.63 29.69 19.72
CA ASP A 200 18.47 31.14 19.89
C ASP A 200 18.01 31.51 21.32
N LEU A 201 17.14 30.69 21.93
CA LEU A 201 16.79 30.81 23.35
C LEU A 201 17.97 30.52 24.27
N GLY A 202 18.77 29.47 23.99
CA GLY A 202 19.99 29.17 24.75
C GLY A 202 21.04 30.28 24.65
N ALA A 203 21.23 30.88 23.47
CA ALA A 203 22.17 31.97 23.23
C ALA A 203 21.72 33.30 23.87
N THR A 204 20.41 33.55 23.97
CA THR A 204 19.87 34.72 24.66
C THR A 204 19.94 34.57 26.17
N VAL A 205 19.62 33.38 26.71
CA VAL A 205 19.76 33.09 28.15
C VAL A 205 21.23 33.17 28.60
N ALA A 206 22.16 32.62 27.81
CA ALA A 206 23.61 32.67 28.12
C ALA A 206 24.23 34.09 28.02
N LYS A 207 23.58 35.03 27.33
CA LYS A 207 24.05 36.43 27.21
C LYS A 207 23.46 37.38 28.26
N THR A 208 22.56 36.91 29.11
CA THR A 208 22.01 37.69 30.22
C THR A 208 22.91 37.54 31.44
N PRO A 209 23.56 38.59 31.96
CA PRO A 209 24.34 38.48 33.19
C PRO A 209 23.39 38.20 34.35
N VAL A 210 23.50 37.00 34.93
CA VAL A 210 22.78 36.60 36.15
C VAL A 210 23.43 37.34 37.33
N ALA A 211 22.74 38.32 37.90
CA ALA A 211 23.09 38.85 39.21
C ALA A 211 22.88 37.74 40.26
N PRO A 212 23.84 37.48 41.16
CA PRO A 212 23.72 36.42 42.14
C PRO A 212 22.64 36.77 43.18
N VAL A 213 21.49 36.09 43.08
CA VAL A 213 20.51 36.08 44.16
C VAL A 213 20.97 35.03 45.17
N THR A 214 21.41 35.48 46.34
CA THR A 214 21.74 34.63 47.48
C THR A 214 20.49 33.87 47.93
N PRO A 215 20.49 32.53 47.94
CA PRO A 215 19.32 31.76 48.39
C PRO A 215 19.19 31.83 49.93
N PRO A 216 17.96 31.86 50.49
CA PRO A 216 17.76 31.71 51.93
C PRO A 216 18.20 30.31 52.41
N PRO A 217 18.73 30.20 53.64
CA PRO A 217 19.35 28.98 54.14
C PRO A 217 18.28 27.92 54.40
N GLY A 218 18.37 26.79 53.69
CA GLY A 218 17.49 25.65 53.96
C GLY A 218 17.51 24.51 52.95
N ALA A 219 17.95 24.71 51.71
CA ALA A 219 17.82 23.68 50.66
C ALA A 219 19.12 22.90 50.33
N VAL A 220 20.29 23.36 50.78
CA VAL A 220 21.58 22.72 50.43
C VAL A 220 21.87 21.48 51.30
N GLY A 221 21.16 21.30 52.43
CA GLY A 221 21.29 20.11 53.28
C GLY A 221 20.64 18.85 52.72
N ALA A 222 19.69 18.97 51.78
CA ALA A 222 18.92 17.82 51.28
C ALA A 222 19.59 17.08 50.12
N PHE A 223 20.51 17.71 49.39
CA PHE A 223 21.18 17.09 48.24
C PHE A 223 22.45 16.30 48.62
N ALA A 224 23.10 16.64 49.74
CA ALA A 224 24.25 15.88 50.24
C ALA A 224 23.87 14.53 50.89
N ALA A 225 22.62 14.36 51.33
CA ALA A 225 22.15 13.11 51.97
C ALA A 225 21.71 12.02 50.96
N ALA A 226 21.50 12.36 49.69
CA ALA A 226 21.01 11.42 48.67
C ALA A 226 22.13 10.78 47.82
N LEU A 227 23.38 11.22 47.96
CA LEU A 227 24.52 10.74 47.15
C LEU A 227 25.63 10.06 47.98
N GLY A 228 25.39 9.73 49.25
CA GLY A 228 26.41 9.15 50.14
C GLY A 228 25.89 8.04 51.05
N GLY A 229 25.78 6.80 50.53
CA GLY A 229 26.05 5.55 51.25
C GLY A 229 25.14 5.11 52.41
N ARG A 230 24.41 4.01 52.18
CA ARG A 230 24.93 2.66 52.44
C ARG A 230 24.48 1.70 51.36
#